data_AF-A0A6N7GX23-F1
#
_entry.id   AF-A0A6N7GX23-F1
#
_cell.length_a   1.000
_cell.length_b   1.000
_cell.length_c   1.000
_cell.angle_alpha   90.00
_cell.angle_beta   90.00
_cell.angle_gamma   90.00
#
_symmetry.space_group_name_H-M   'P 1'
#
loop_
_entity.id
_entity.type
_entity.pdbx_description
1 polymer ?
#
loop_
_entity_poly.entity_id
_entity_poly.type
_entity_poly.pdbx_seq_one_letter_code
_entity_poly.pdbx_strand_id
1 'polypeptide(L)'
;PAHAPENLRRRKSRSSRRLPRPTAFPKTTHQIPAFFGFPIGSRVLCTAAGEIVLKFDITTVWRLVDHARNSKQSIASYKQRKPKPSLWLVGDSGVYLMSNGDPPIADTGRLIKKEDMARRLTAPAFGCDPEYNAFEDWWRLHNAIAQGNDFSITIPIGQFEDVLPECRSQIVVLIYEDKYRIVSDIDFEHI
;
A
#
# COMPACT_ATOMS: atom_id res chain seq x y z
N PRO A 1 -62.20 2.80 -67.50
CA PRO A 1 -63.16 1.87 -66.85
C PRO A 1 -62.70 1.55 -65.43
N ALA A 2 -63.54 1.90 -64.47
CA ALA A 2 -63.36 1.78 -63.03
C ALA A 2 -63.33 0.33 -62.57
N HIS A 3 -62.56 0.03 -61.51
CA HIS A 3 -62.97 -0.80 -60.37
C HIS A 3 -61.89 -0.73 -59.27
N ALA A 4 -62.23 -0.09 -58.15
CA ALA A 4 -61.77 -0.45 -56.80
C ALA A 4 -62.81 -1.45 -56.22
N PRO A 5 -62.68 -2.04 -55.00
CA PRO A 5 -61.70 -1.87 -53.91
C PRO A 5 -61.11 -3.24 -53.45
N GLU A 6 -60.33 -3.43 -52.38
CA GLU A 6 -60.83 -3.52 -51.00
C GLU A 6 -59.73 -4.06 -50.04
N ASN A 7 -59.61 -3.38 -48.90
CA ASN A 7 -59.14 -3.81 -47.57
C ASN A 7 -57.83 -4.59 -47.38
N LEU A 8 -56.90 -4.00 -46.59
CA LEU A 8 -56.57 -4.59 -45.28
C LEU A 8 -55.81 -3.62 -44.37
N ARG A 9 -56.49 -3.29 -43.27
CA ARG A 9 -55.98 -2.73 -42.02
C ARG A 9 -54.60 -3.30 -41.66
N ARG A 10 -53.61 -2.44 -41.38
CA ARG A 10 -52.60 -2.79 -40.38
C ARG A 10 -52.16 -1.60 -39.53
N ARG A 11 -52.61 -1.71 -38.28
CA ARG A 11 -52.30 -1.00 -37.03
C ARG A 11 -50.96 -0.25 -37.02
N LYS A 12 -51.03 1.04 -36.66
CA LYS A 12 -49.92 1.81 -36.07
C LYS A 12 -49.60 1.22 -34.69
N SER A 13 -48.44 0.60 -34.54
CA SER A 13 -47.88 0.25 -33.23
C SER A 13 -46.82 1.28 -32.86
N ARG A 14 -47.20 2.26 -32.04
CA ARG A 14 -46.25 3.14 -31.34
C ARG A 14 -45.67 2.35 -30.17
N SER A 15 -44.50 1.76 -30.36
CA SER A 15 -43.71 1.20 -29.27
C SER A 15 -42.74 2.27 -28.76
N SER A 16 -42.99 2.73 -27.54
CA SER A 16 -42.12 3.61 -26.77
C SER A 16 -40.86 2.86 -26.34
N ARG A 17 -39.74 3.07 -27.03
CA ARG A 17 -38.41 2.73 -26.49
C ARG A 17 -38.03 3.75 -25.43
N ARG A 18 -38.54 3.57 -24.21
CA ARG A 18 -37.90 4.11 -23.01
C ARG A 18 -36.74 3.18 -22.69
N LEU A 19 -35.52 3.71 -22.74
CA LEU A 19 -34.33 3.01 -22.25
C LEU A 19 -34.51 2.75 -20.75
N PRO A 20 -34.18 1.54 -20.24
CA PRO A 20 -34.20 1.30 -18.82
C PRO A 20 -33.12 2.15 -18.13
N ARG A 21 -33.56 2.89 -17.10
CA ARG A 21 -32.70 3.58 -16.15
C ARG A 21 -31.82 2.55 -15.46
N PRO A 22 -30.48 2.71 -15.38
CA PRO A 22 -29.65 1.80 -14.59
C PRO A 22 -30.05 1.94 -13.12
N THR A 23 -30.60 0.88 -12.55
CA THR A 23 -30.68 0.69 -11.10
C THR A 23 -29.27 0.58 -10.56
N ALA A 24 -28.96 1.38 -9.54
CA ALA A 24 -27.70 1.28 -8.81
C ALA A 24 -27.59 -0.12 -8.20
N PHE A 25 -26.54 -0.85 -8.58
CA PHE A 25 -26.15 -2.07 -7.89
C PHE A 25 -25.70 -1.70 -6.48
N PRO A 26 -26.21 -2.35 -5.42
CA PRO A 26 -25.63 -2.21 -4.11
C PRO A 26 -24.24 -2.85 -4.15
N LYS A 27 -23.20 -2.04 -3.97
CA LYS A 27 -21.84 -2.54 -3.70
C LYS A 27 -21.93 -3.35 -2.41
N THR A 28 -21.65 -4.65 -2.51
CA THR A 28 -21.44 -5.51 -1.36
C THR A 28 -20.24 -4.96 -0.58
N THR A 29 -20.53 -4.19 0.46
CA THR A 29 -19.56 -3.86 1.50
C THR A 29 -19.10 -5.18 2.09
N HIS A 30 -17.86 -5.58 1.77
CA HIS A 30 -17.18 -6.58 2.57
C HIS A 30 -17.16 -6.03 4.00
N GLN A 31 -17.99 -6.63 4.85
CA GLN A 31 -17.99 -6.39 6.27
C GLN A 31 -16.65 -6.87 6.80
N ILE A 32 -15.71 -5.94 6.95
CA ILE A 32 -14.57 -6.11 7.83
C ILE A 32 -15.16 -6.20 9.24
N PRO A 33 -14.88 -7.27 10.01
CA PRO A 33 -15.32 -7.34 11.40
C PRO A 33 -14.81 -6.11 12.13
N ALA A 34 -15.72 -5.40 12.79
CA ALA A 34 -15.43 -4.22 13.58
C ALA A 34 -14.39 -4.57 14.65
N PHE A 35 -13.15 -4.12 14.45
CA PHE A 35 -12.19 -3.98 15.53
C PHE A 35 -12.72 -2.90 16.48
N PHE A 36 -12.72 -3.22 17.76
CA PHE A 36 -13.13 -2.33 18.84
C PHE A 36 -12.39 -0.98 18.77
N GLY A 37 -13.16 0.07 18.43
CA GLY A 37 -13.11 1.38 19.08
C GLY A 37 -11.76 2.06 19.27
N PHE A 38 -11.14 2.54 18.19
CA PHE A 38 -10.41 3.81 18.22
C PHE A 38 -10.65 4.55 16.88
N PRO A 39 -11.10 5.81 16.89
CA PRO A 39 -11.01 6.63 15.69
C PRO A 39 -9.53 6.91 15.48
N ILE A 40 -8.90 6.20 14.55
CA ILE A 40 -7.50 6.43 14.13
C ILE A 40 -7.49 7.71 13.29
N GLY A 41 -7.78 8.85 13.91
CA GLY A 41 -7.26 10.12 13.46
C GLY A 41 -5.76 10.05 13.66
N SER A 42 -5.01 10.18 12.56
CA SER A 42 -3.57 9.97 12.50
C SER A 42 -2.86 10.91 13.49
N ARG A 43 -2.60 10.41 14.69
CA ARG A 43 -1.63 11.01 15.59
C ARG A 43 -0.32 10.34 15.24
N VAL A 44 0.61 11.12 14.69
CA VAL A 44 2.02 10.76 14.67
C VAL A 44 2.35 10.16 16.04
N LEU A 45 2.65 8.87 16.07
CA LEU A 45 3.00 8.19 17.30
C LEU A 45 4.46 8.52 17.57
N CYS A 46 4.71 9.32 18.59
CA CYS A 46 6.05 9.55 19.12
C CYS A 46 6.18 8.84 20.47
N THR A 47 7.35 8.28 20.77
CA THR A 47 7.66 7.78 22.11
C THR A 47 7.91 8.94 23.07
N ALA A 48 7.96 8.67 24.37
CA ALA A 48 8.36 9.67 25.37
C ALA A 48 9.78 10.21 25.14
N ALA A 49 10.64 9.43 24.48
CA ALA A 49 11.99 9.82 24.08
C ALA A 49 12.03 10.65 22.78
N GLY A 50 10.87 10.91 22.15
CA GLY A 50 10.77 11.67 20.92
C GLY A 50 11.05 10.88 19.64
N GLU A 51 11.13 9.55 19.72
CA GLU A 51 11.28 8.69 18.54
C GLU A 51 9.95 8.61 17.79
N ILE A 52 9.99 8.69 16.47
CA ILE A 52 8.83 8.49 15.61
C ILE A 52 8.60 6.99 15.42
N VAL A 53 7.35 6.57 15.60
CA VAL A 53 6.94 5.18 15.56
C VAL A 53 6.22 4.90 14.25
N LEU A 54 6.83 4.08 13.39
CA LEU A 54 6.22 3.55 12.18
C LEU A 54 5.86 2.09 12.38
N LYS A 55 4.59 1.75 12.20
CA LYS A 55 4.10 0.38 12.36
C LYS A 55 3.70 -0.17 10.99
N PHE A 56 4.05 -1.41 10.70
CA PHE A 56 3.78 -2.05 9.41
C PHE A 56 3.13 -3.42 9.61
N ASP A 57 2.21 -3.80 8.72
CA ASP A 57 1.62 -5.13 8.70
C ASP A 57 2.70 -6.21 8.44
N ILE A 58 2.80 -7.18 9.36
CA ILE A 58 3.85 -8.20 9.31
C ILE A 58 3.74 -9.08 8.05
N THR A 59 2.52 -9.37 7.59
CA THR A 59 2.29 -10.26 6.44
C THR A 59 2.88 -9.66 5.17
N THR A 60 2.66 -8.36 4.97
CA THR A 60 3.17 -7.63 3.81
C THR A 60 4.69 -7.47 3.91
N VAL A 61 5.23 -7.17 5.10
CA VAL A 61 6.68 -7.07 5.29
C VAL A 61 7.38 -8.41 5.04
N TRP A 62 6.82 -9.54 5.50
CA TRP A 62 7.33 -10.87 5.18
C TRP A 62 7.44 -11.11 3.67
N ARG A 63 6.42 -10.74 2.89
CA ARG A 63 6.44 -10.86 1.42
C ARG A 63 7.55 -10.01 0.79
N LEU A 64 7.79 -8.81 1.31
CA LEU A 64 8.86 -7.93 0.83
C LEU A 64 10.24 -8.48 1.16
N VAL A 65 10.44 -9.01 2.37
CA VAL A 65 11.70 -9.65 2.80
C VAL A 65 11.97 -10.90 1.97
N ASP A 66 10.98 -11.77 1.82
CA ASP A 66 11.10 -12.98 1.00
C ASP A 66 11.45 -12.64 -0.45
N HIS A 67 10.79 -11.63 -1.02
CA HIS A 67 11.12 -11.15 -2.35
C HIS A 67 12.56 -10.60 -2.44
N ALA A 68 12.98 -9.75 -1.51
CA ALA A 68 14.34 -9.17 -1.50
C ALA A 68 15.41 -10.28 -1.38
N ARG A 69 15.18 -11.26 -0.51
CA ARG A 69 16.08 -12.40 -0.29
C ARG A 69 16.25 -13.26 -1.53
N ASN A 70 15.16 -13.58 -2.21
CA ASN A 70 15.14 -14.51 -3.33
C ASN A 70 15.38 -13.86 -4.70
N SER A 71 15.46 -12.53 -4.75
CA SER A 71 15.74 -11.80 -5.99
C SER A 71 17.18 -12.05 -6.47
N LYS A 72 17.35 -12.30 -7.77
CA LYS A 72 18.67 -12.52 -8.37
C LYS A 72 19.52 -11.25 -8.39
N GLN A 73 18.86 -10.11 -8.44
CA GLN A 73 19.49 -8.79 -8.47
C GLN A 73 18.77 -7.88 -7.47
N SER A 74 19.50 -6.86 -7.04
CA SER A 74 18.98 -5.82 -6.18
C SER A 74 19.23 -4.47 -6.85
N ILE A 75 18.26 -3.56 -6.76
CA ILE A 75 18.40 -2.19 -7.22
C ILE A 75 19.27 -1.43 -6.22
N ALA A 76 20.22 -0.66 -6.73
CA ALA A 76 21.08 0.20 -5.92
C ALA A 76 20.36 1.48 -5.50
N SER A 77 20.54 1.86 -4.23
CA SER A 77 20.28 3.22 -3.79
C SER A 77 21.39 4.15 -4.27
N TYR A 78 21.14 5.46 -4.19
CA TYR A 78 22.11 6.48 -4.58
C TYR A 78 23.46 6.28 -3.87
N LYS A 79 24.55 6.32 -4.64
CA LYS A 79 25.94 6.05 -4.21
C LYS A 79 26.29 4.60 -3.84
N GLN A 80 25.36 3.64 -3.94
CA GLN A 80 25.67 2.23 -3.66
C GLN A 80 26.21 1.50 -4.91
N ARG A 81 27.48 1.08 -4.87
CA ARG A 81 28.11 0.34 -5.99
C ARG A 81 27.73 -1.14 -6.07
N LYS A 82 27.42 -1.75 -4.93
CA LYS A 82 27.03 -3.16 -4.82
C LYS A 82 25.77 -3.25 -3.97
N PRO A 83 24.58 -3.25 -4.60
CA PRO A 83 23.33 -3.38 -3.87
C PRO A 83 23.27 -4.71 -3.15
N LYS A 84 22.85 -4.67 -1.89
CA LYS A 84 22.54 -5.85 -1.09
C LYS A 84 21.01 -5.97 -0.99
N PRO A 85 20.48 -7.18 -0.75
CA PRO A 85 19.07 -7.35 -0.40
C PRO A 85 18.70 -6.43 0.77
N SER A 86 17.72 -5.57 0.54
CA SER A 86 17.25 -4.58 1.52
C SER A 86 15.79 -4.22 1.27
N LEU A 87 15.16 -3.67 2.30
CA LEU A 87 13.94 -2.90 2.13
C LEU A 87 14.30 -1.42 2.13
N TRP A 88 13.63 -0.66 1.28
CA TRP A 88 13.66 0.79 1.30
C TRP A 88 12.48 1.29 2.10
N LEU A 89 12.77 2.05 3.14
CA LEU A 89 11.78 2.91 3.79
C LEU A 89 11.72 4.21 3.00
N VAL A 90 10.60 4.45 2.34
CA VAL A 90 10.39 5.59 1.44
C VAL A 90 9.37 6.54 2.06
N GLY A 91 9.66 7.83 1.98
CA GLY A 91 8.72 8.89 2.30
C GLY A 91 8.56 9.82 1.10
N ASP A 92 7.68 9.51 0.15
CA ASP A 92 7.42 10.39 -1.00
C ASP A 92 5.92 10.70 -1.14
N SER A 93 5.12 9.68 -1.46
CA SER A 93 3.66 9.69 -1.47
C SER A 93 3.19 8.75 -0.36
N GLY A 94 3.19 9.25 0.87
CA GLY A 94 3.04 8.45 2.09
C GLY A 94 4.37 8.02 2.70
N VAL A 95 4.30 7.10 3.66
CA VAL A 95 5.46 6.44 4.27
C VAL A 95 5.28 4.93 4.17
N TYR A 96 6.20 4.23 3.51
CA TYR A 96 6.06 2.81 3.24
C TYR A 96 7.39 2.08 3.10
N LEU A 97 7.36 0.76 3.26
CA LEU A 97 8.45 -0.14 2.91
C LEU A 97 8.22 -0.74 1.52
N MET A 98 9.30 -0.90 0.76
CA MET A 98 9.31 -1.66 -0.49
C MET A 98 10.61 -2.46 -0.64
N SER A 99 10.54 -3.57 -1.37
CA SER A 99 11.72 -4.40 -1.65
C SER A 99 12.57 -3.77 -2.74
N ASN A 100 13.90 -3.83 -2.58
CA ASN A 100 14.84 -3.46 -3.63
C ASN A 100 15.15 -4.60 -4.61
N GLY A 101 14.43 -5.73 -4.56
CA GLY A 101 14.62 -6.83 -5.51
C GLY A 101 14.30 -6.44 -6.95
N ASP A 102 15.05 -6.99 -7.90
CA ASP A 102 14.85 -6.82 -9.35
C ASP A 102 14.70 -8.18 -10.06
N PRO A 103 13.64 -8.40 -10.86
CA PRO A 103 12.53 -7.47 -11.16
C PRO A 103 11.64 -7.15 -9.95
N PRO A 104 10.94 -6.01 -9.91
CA PRO A 104 10.05 -5.66 -8.80
C PRO A 104 8.88 -6.64 -8.65
N ILE A 105 8.32 -6.75 -7.45
CA ILE A 105 7.10 -7.52 -7.17
C ILE A 105 5.87 -6.60 -7.15
N ALA A 106 4.77 -7.06 -7.75
CA ALA A 106 3.48 -6.40 -7.72
C ALA A 106 2.70 -6.69 -6.44
N ASP A 107 1.71 -5.87 -6.12
CA ASP A 107 0.75 -6.09 -5.03
C ASP A 107 0.08 -7.48 -5.08
N THR A 108 -0.22 -7.97 -6.29
CA THR A 108 -0.73 -9.32 -6.59
C THR A 108 0.25 -10.45 -6.26
N GLY A 109 1.52 -10.15 -5.96
CA GLY A 109 2.58 -11.12 -5.67
C GLY A 109 3.31 -11.66 -6.90
N ARG A 110 3.03 -11.15 -8.09
CA ARG A 110 3.73 -11.50 -9.33
C ARG A 110 4.91 -10.56 -9.58
N LEU A 111 5.95 -11.05 -10.24
CA LEU A 111 7.04 -10.19 -10.70
C LEU A 111 6.55 -9.31 -11.86
N ILE A 112 6.90 -8.03 -11.81
CA ILE A 112 6.55 -7.00 -12.80
C ILE A 112 7.54 -7.07 -13.96
N LYS A 113 7.02 -7.20 -15.18
CA LYS A 113 7.83 -7.08 -16.40
C LYS A 113 7.91 -5.63 -16.84
N LYS A 114 8.88 -5.30 -17.70
CA LYS A 114 9.10 -3.93 -18.19
C LYS A 114 7.86 -3.29 -18.84
N GLU A 115 7.00 -4.07 -19.48
CA GLU A 115 5.78 -3.57 -20.13
C GLU A 115 4.56 -3.53 -19.20
N ASP A 116 4.65 -4.10 -17.99
CA ASP A 116 3.50 -4.21 -17.09
C ASP A 116 3.26 -2.89 -16.34
N MET A 117 2.05 -2.35 -16.43
CA MET A 117 1.61 -1.19 -15.62
C MET A 117 1.12 -1.60 -14.22
N ALA A 118 1.73 -2.62 -13.63
CA ALA A 118 1.34 -3.13 -12.31
C ALA A 118 1.87 -2.24 -11.18
N ARG A 119 1.06 -2.05 -10.13
CA ARG A 119 1.49 -1.36 -8.91
C ARG A 119 2.46 -2.26 -8.14
N ARG A 120 3.58 -1.70 -7.68
CA ARG A 120 4.54 -2.42 -6.84
C ARG A 120 3.91 -2.77 -5.50
N LEU A 121 4.29 -3.92 -4.94
CA LEU A 121 3.95 -4.25 -3.56
C LEU A 121 4.68 -3.28 -2.64
N THR A 122 3.92 -2.62 -1.77
CA THR A 122 4.42 -1.74 -0.72
C THR A 122 3.73 -2.09 0.59
N ALA A 123 4.44 -1.98 1.71
CA ALA A 123 3.84 -2.04 3.04
C ALA A 123 3.73 -0.59 3.58
N PRO A 124 2.56 0.06 3.49
CA PRO A 124 2.39 1.39 4.06
C PRO A 124 2.50 1.33 5.59
N ALA A 125 3.12 2.35 6.17
CA ALA A 125 3.05 2.56 7.61
C ALA A 125 1.60 2.91 7.99
N PHE A 126 1.10 2.36 9.10
CA PHE A 126 -0.25 2.66 9.56
C PHE A 126 -0.44 4.18 9.74
N GLY A 127 -1.52 4.72 9.17
CA GLY A 127 -1.82 6.16 9.19
C GLY A 127 -1.05 7.01 8.18
N CYS A 128 -0.25 6.37 7.30
CA CYS A 128 0.58 7.05 6.31
C CYS A 128 0.31 6.63 4.85
N ASP A 129 -0.85 6.03 4.57
CA ASP A 129 -1.23 5.65 3.22
C ASP A 129 -1.99 6.82 2.56
N PRO A 130 -1.48 7.43 1.47
CA PRO A 130 -2.13 8.57 0.83
C PRO A 130 -3.49 8.23 0.20
N GLU A 131 -3.82 6.95 0.01
CA GLU A 131 -5.15 6.55 -0.48
C GLU A 131 -6.23 6.69 0.61
N TYR A 132 -5.82 6.68 1.89
CA TYR A 132 -6.75 6.67 3.04
C TYR A 132 -6.51 7.79 4.04
N ASN A 133 -5.33 8.40 4.05
CA ASN A 133 -4.90 9.42 5.01
C ASN A 133 -4.70 10.77 4.34
N ALA A 134 -5.03 11.85 5.05
CA ALA A 134 -4.83 13.20 4.55
C ALA A 134 -3.33 13.50 4.44
N PHE A 135 -2.96 14.42 3.54
CA PHE A 135 -1.55 14.80 3.35
C PHE A 135 -0.90 15.25 4.67
N GLU A 136 -1.61 16.05 5.45
CA GLU A 136 -1.17 16.63 6.71
C GLU A 136 -0.86 15.58 7.79
N ASP A 137 -1.48 14.41 7.70
CA ASP A 137 -1.33 13.31 8.65
C ASP A 137 0.07 12.69 8.56
N TRP A 138 0.53 12.43 7.34
CA TRP A 138 1.78 11.71 7.08
C TRP A 138 2.94 12.60 6.68
N TRP A 139 2.67 13.82 6.20
CA TRP A 139 3.71 14.78 5.82
C TRP A 139 4.65 15.13 6.98
N ARG A 140 4.15 15.12 8.21
CA ARG A 140 4.98 15.33 9.40
C ARG A 140 5.98 14.20 9.62
N LEU A 141 5.60 12.95 9.35
CA LEU A 141 6.51 11.80 9.42
C LEU A 141 7.49 11.80 8.25
N HIS A 142 7.03 12.20 7.07
CA HIS A 142 7.89 12.37 5.90
C HIS A 142 9.12 13.26 6.21
N ASN A 143 8.93 14.41 6.86
CA ASN A 143 10.03 15.31 7.20
C ASN A 143 11.09 14.69 8.13
N ALA A 144 10.72 13.69 8.93
CA ALA A 144 11.68 13.00 9.78
C ALA A 144 12.52 11.97 9.03
N ILE A 145 12.01 11.45 7.91
CA ILE A 145 12.72 10.54 7.02
C ILE A 145 13.54 11.35 5.98
N ALA A 146 13.06 12.54 5.62
CA ALA A 146 13.61 13.41 4.60
C ALA A 146 14.99 14.04 4.93
N GLN A 147 15.57 13.77 6.10
CA GLN A 147 16.97 14.12 6.37
C GLN A 147 17.95 13.14 5.68
N GLY A 148 17.47 12.00 5.14
CA GLY A 148 18.23 11.09 4.28
C GLY A 148 18.31 11.54 2.80
N ASN A 149 19.36 11.13 2.08
CA ASN A 149 19.47 11.30 0.62
C ASN A 149 18.24 10.69 -0.08
N ASP A 150 17.60 11.45 -0.96
CA ASP A 150 16.55 11.00 -1.88
C ASP A 150 15.30 10.37 -1.21
N PHE A 151 14.90 10.88 -0.04
CA PHE A 151 13.64 10.49 0.64
C PHE A 151 13.52 9.00 0.97
N SER A 152 14.64 8.28 1.03
CA SER A 152 14.64 6.84 1.29
C SER A 152 15.78 6.41 2.20
N ILE A 153 15.48 5.50 3.12
CA ILE A 153 16.46 4.83 3.98
C ILE A 153 16.57 3.39 3.53
N THR A 154 17.80 2.95 3.21
CA THR A 154 18.07 1.55 2.85
C THR A 154 18.34 0.74 4.11
N ILE A 155 17.46 -0.23 4.39
CA ILE A 155 17.53 -1.09 5.57
C ILE A 155 17.83 -2.53 5.14
N PRO A 156 19.00 -3.10 5.49
CA PRO A 156 19.35 -4.49 5.15
C PRO A 156 18.31 -5.49 5.66
N ILE A 157 17.98 -6.50 4.85
CA ILE A 157 16.95 -7.49 5.23
C ILE A 157 17.28 -8.25 6.52
N GLY A 158 18.56 -8.45 6.83
CA GLY A 158 18.98 -9.15 8.06
C GLY A 158 18.37 -8.55 9.33
N GLN A 159 18.23 -7.22 9.41
CA GLN A 159 17.61 -6.57 10.57
C GLN A 159 16.11 -6.86 10.68
N PHE A 160 15.42 -7.09 9.57
CA PHE A 160 14.03 -7.53 9.61
C PHE A 160 13.95 -9.03 9.93
N GLU A 161 14.85 -9.84 9.38
CA GLU A 161 14.90 -11.28 9.61
C GLU A 161 15.12 -11.64 11.08
N ASP A 162 15.90 -10.83 11.79
CA ASP A 162 16.14 -10.99 13.23
C ASP A 162 14.88 -10.73 14.08
N VAL A 163 14.01 -9.81 13.64
CA VAL A 163 12.87 -9.31 14.45
C VAL A 163 11.53 -9.92 14.04
N LEU A 164 11.34 -10.22 12.74
CA LEU A 164 10.08 -10.72 12.21
C LEU A 164 9.53 -11.99 12.90
N PRO A 165 10.36 -12.97 13.34
CA PRO A 165 9.87 -14.14 14.06
C PRO A 165 9.23 -13.83 15.41
N GLU A 166 9.55 -12.68 16.01
CA GLU A 166 9.08 -12.27 17.34
C GLU A 166 7.80 -11.40 17.26
N CYS A 167 7.50 -10.85 16.08
CA CYS A 167 6.32 -10.02 15.86
C CYS A 167 5.03 -10.85 15.90
N ARG A 168 3.99 -10.33 16.56
CA ARG A 168 2.65 -10.92 16.59
C ARG A 168 1.82 -10.55 15.36
N SER A 169 1.82 -9.27 15.03
CA SER A 169 0.93 -8.71 13.99
C SER A 169 1.58 -7.57 13.22
N GLN A 170 2.50 -6.86 13.87
CA GLN A 170 3.13 -5.68 13.30
C GLN A 170 4.62 -5.72 13.58
N ILE A 171 5.39 -5.09 12.68
CA ILE A 171 6.78 -4.75 12.94
C ILE A 171 6.88 -3.24 13.10
N VAL A 172 7.72 -2.79 14.03
CA VAL A 172 7.84 -1.38 14.39
C VAL A 172 9.22 -0.89 13.97
N VAL A 173 9.25 0.22 13.24
CA VAL A 173 10.48 0.97 12.94
C VAL A 173 10.42 2.25 13.75
N LEU A 174 11.38 2.42 14.64
CA LEU A 174 11.57 3.63 15.44
C LEU A 174 12.63 4.49 14.75
N ILE A 175 12.32 5.77 14.57
CA ILE A 175 13.20 6.73 13.91
C ILE A 175 13.50 7.88 14.85
N TYR A 176 14.78 8.22 14.97
CA TYR A 176 15.23 9.37 15.73
C TYR A 176 16.45 9.98 15.05
N GLU A 177 16.32 11.23 14.62
CA GLU A 177 17.32 11.90 13.78
C GLU A 177 17.65 11.05 12.55
N ASP A 178 18.94 10.78 12.29
CA ASP A 178 19.42 9.96 11.17
C ASP A 178 19.55 8.47 11.53
N LYS A 179 18.97 8.05 12.66
CA LYS A 179 19.05 6.66 13.15
C LYS A 179 17.69 6.00 13.11
N TYR A 180 17.73 4.69 12.89
CA TYR A 180 16.56 3.85 13.00
C TYR A 180 16.90 2.59 13.80
N ARG A 181 15.88 2.00 14.40
CA ARG A 181 15.91 0.64 14.94
C ARG A 181 14.61 -0.08 14.61
N ILE A 182 14.70 -1.39 14.46
CA ILE A 182 13.55 -2.26 14.21
C ILE A 182 13.30 -3.05 15.48
N VAL A 183 12.05 -3.07 15.94
CA VAL A 183 11.63 -3.82 17.13
C VAL A 183 10.33 -4.55 16.84
N SER A 184 10.07 -5.62 17.60
CA SER A 184 8.80 -6.34 17.52
C SER A 184 7.68 -5.49 18.13
N ASP A 185 6.43 -5.75 17.74
CA ASP A 185 5.28 -5.13 18.40
C ASP A 185 5.17 -5.52 19.88
N ILE A 186 5.63 -6.73 20.24
CA ILE A 186 5.69 -7.20 21.63
C ILE A 186 6.71 -6.40 22.44
N ASP A 187 7.94 -6.25 21.96
CA ASP A 187 8.96 -5.48 22.70
C ASP A 187 8.59 -4.02 22.80
N PHE A 188 7.98 -3.45 21.75
CA PHE A 188 7.52 -2.08 21.75
C PHE A 188 6.46 -1.81 22.83
N GLU A 189 5.57 -2.76 23.12
CA GLU A 189 4.58 -2.63 24.20
C GLU A 189 5.19 -2.61 25.61
N HIS A 190 6.47 -2.99 25.74
CA HIS A 190 7.22 -3.01 26.99
C HIS A 190 8.20 -1.84 27.16
N ILE A 191 8.30 -0.92 26.19
CA ILE A 191 9.13 0.28 26.20
C ILE A 191 8.29 1.50 26.64
#